data_AF-A0A364P287-F1
#
_entry.id   AF-A0A364P287-F1
#
_cell.length_a   1.000
_cell.length_b   1.000
_cell.length_c   1.000
_cell.angle_alpha   90.00
_cell.angle_beta   90.00
_cell.angle_gamma   90.00
#
_symmetry.space_group_name_H-M   'P 1'
#
loop_
_entity.id
_entity.type
_entity.pdbx_description
1 polymer ?
#
loop_
_entity_poly.entity_id
_entity_poly.type
_entity_poly.pdbx_seq_one_letter_code
_entity_poly.pdbx_strand_id
1 'polypeptide(L)'
;MAFSDSIQSGLARIGEANGVTIRLATLDSLDLPSPDVIKIDAEDHELEVLHGATATIERARPYVVFENWLHRDRPGLTLDPFHWFSDRGYGFYLAGWEAGEPSFVVQNLPTVKDGRATLVLLPFLPEQRFHLPSQLNVLAVPNDRRDDFHGRITGSPPKG
;
A
#
# COMPACT_ATOMS: atom_id res chain seq x y z
N MET A 1 25.89 -4.12 -22.11
CA MET A 1 24.78 -3.31 -22.65
C MET A 1 24.27 -2.49 -21.48
N ALA A 2 24.57 -1.19 -21.44
CA ALA A 2 24.14 -0.30 -20.37
C ALA A 2 23.06 0.61 -20.95
N PHE A 3 21.90 0.69 -20.29
CA PHE A 3 20.91 1.71 -20.58
C PHE A 3 21.45 3.04 -20.07
N SER A 4 21.28 4.14 -20.82
CA SER A 4 21.70 5.46 -20.37
C SER A 4 20.86 5.89 -19.17
N ASP A 5 21.53 6.13 -18.05
CA ASP A 5 21.02 6.42 -16.70
C ASP A 5 20.25 7.75 -16.51
N SER A 6 19.65 8.33 -17.55
CA SER A 6 19.02 9.67 -17.45
C SER A 6 17.52 9.66 -17.20
N ILE A 7 16.87 8.51 -17.04
CA ILE A 7 15.46 8.42 -16.64
C ILE A 7 15.37 7.72 -15.29
N GLN A 8 15.69 8.44 -14.22
CA GLN A 8 15.21 8.06 -12.89
C GLN A 8 13.74 8.43 -12.79
N SER A 9 12.86 7.42 -12.93
CA SER A 9 11.41 7.59 -12.89
C SER A 9 10.83 7.67 -11.47
N GLY A 10 11.68 7.62 -10.43
CA GLY A 10 11.25 7.46 -9.03
C GLY A 10 10.51 8.65 -8.42
N LEU A 11 10.07 9.61 -9.24
CA LEU A 11 9.19 10.75 -8.92
C LEU A 11 8.44 11.24 -10.18
N ALA A 12 8.31 10.40 -11.21
CA ALA A 12 7.65 10.80 -12.45
C ALA A 12 6.14 10.95 -12.23
N ARG A 13 5.59 12.11 -12.59
CA ARG A 13 4.18 12.47 -12.37
C ARG A 13 3.46 12.72 -13.68
N ILE A 14 2.15 12.53 -13.67
CA ILE A 14 1.28 12.96 -14.78
C ILE A 14 1.08 14.47 -14.65
N GLY A 15 1.35 15.20 -15.71
CA GLY A 15 1.22 16.66 -15.75
C GLY A 15 0.99 17.17 -17.17
N GLU A 16 0.61 18.44 -17.30
CA GLU A 16 0.18 19.03 -18.58
C GLU A 16 1.34 19.57 -19.44
N ALA A 17 2.52 19.82 -18.87
CA ALA A 17 3.64 20.44 -19.57
C ALA A 17 4.99 19.80 -19.18
N ASN A 18 5.99 19.92 -20.06
CA ASN A 18 7.37 19.47 -19.85
C ASN A 18 7.53 17.94 -19.63
N GLY A 19 6.70 17.12 -20.30
CA GLY A 19 6.71 15.67 -20.18
C GLY A 19 6.76 14.92 -21.53
N VAL A 20 6.60 13.60 -21.46
CA VAL A 20 6.43 12.73 -22.62
C VAL A 20 4.96 12.28 -22.67
N THR A 21 4.33 12.38 -23.83
CA THR A 21 2.97 11.87 -24.02
C THR A 21 2.97 10.36 -23.91
N ILE A 22 2.17 9.83 -22.98
CA ILE A 22 1.97 8.40 -22.79
C ILE A 22 0.49 8.04 -22.99
N ARG A 23 0.21 6.77 -23.29
CA ARG A 23 -1.16 6.25 -23.27
C ARG A 23 -1.50 5.79 -21.87
N LEU A 24 -2.70 6.14 -21.40
CA LEU A 24 -3.25 5.67 -20.14
C LEU A 24 -4.29 4.57 -20.40
N ALA A 25 -4.38 3.62 -19.47
CA ALA A 25 -5.41 2.60 -19.43
C ALA A 25 -5.82 2.38 -17.97
N THR A 26 -7.09 2.04 -17.73
CA THR A 26 -7.55 1.63 -16.41
C THR A 26 -7.18 0.17 -16.18
N LEU A 27 -6.94 -0.24 -14.93
CA LEU A 27 -6.69 -1.65 -14.63
C LEU A 27 -7.86 -2.52 -15.07
N ASP A 28 -9.10 -2.05 -14.88
CA ASP A 28 -10.32 -2.74 -15.27
C ASP A 28 -10.48 -2.92 -16.80
N SER A 29 -9.75 -2.15 -17.61
CA SER A 29 -9.73 -2.31 -19.07
C SER A 29 -8.74 -3.37 -19.56
N LEU A 30 -7.88 -3.86 -18.67
CA LEU A 30 -6.87 -4.87 -19.00
C LEU A 30 -7.43 -6.26 -18.71
N ASP A 31 -7.22 -7.20 -19.63
CA ASP A 31 -7.55 -8.61 -19.44
C ASP A 31 -6.46 -9.30 -18.60
N LEU A 32 -6.45 -9.00 -17.31
CA LEU A 32 -5.50 -9.56 -16.35
C LEU A 32 -6.17 -10.57 -15.41
N PRO A 33 -5.44 -11.60 -14.94
CA PRO A 33 -5.92 -12.48 -13.89
C PRO A 33 -6.30 -11.71 -12.62
N SER A 34 -7.23 -12.26 -11.84
CA SER A 34 -7.61 -11.66 -10.56
C SER A 34 -6.40 -11.66 -9.60
N PRO A 35 -5.95 -10.49 -9.10
CA PRO A 35 -4.76 -10.42 -8.27
C PRO A 35 -5.06 -10.79 -6.81
N ASP A 36 -4.11 -11.48 -6.16
CA ASP A 36 -4.11 -11.63 -4.70
C ASP A 36 -3.57 -10.37 -3.98
N VAL A 37 -2.65 -9.66 -4.64
CA VAL A 37 -1.95 -8.49 -4.10
C VAL A 37 -1.82 -7.42 -5.19
N ILE A 38 -1.99 -6.15 -4.81
CA ILE A 38 -1.71 -4.99 -5.65
C ILE A 38 -0.73 -4.07 -4.91
N LYS A 39 0.30 -3.56 -5.60
CA LYS A 39 1.10 -2.41 -5.13
C LYS A 39 0.69 -1.18 -5.95
N ILE A 40 0.39 -0.09 -5.26
CA ILE A 40 0.12 1.23 -5.84
C ILE A 40 1.23 2.18 -5.40
N ASP A 41 1.82 2.84 -6.37
CA ASP A 41 2.91 3.81 -6.22
C ASP A 41 2.75 4.79 -7.39
N ALA A 42 1.94 5.81 -7.18
CA ALA A 42 1.37 6.61 -8.26
C ALA A 42 1.63 8.11 -8.10
N GLU A 43 2.51 8.50 -7.16
CA GLU A 43 2.99 9.86 -6.99
C GLU A 43 1.85 10.89 -6.90
N ASP A 44 0.95 10.70 -5.92
CA ASP A 44 -0.27 11.48 -5.64
C ASP A 44 -1.49 11.15 -6.50
N HIS A 45 -1.40 10.14 -7.39
CA HIS A 45 -2.52 9.66 -8.22
C HIS A 45 -3.14 8.34 -7.70
N GLU A 46 -2.97 8.02 -6.42
CA GLU A 46 -3.46 6.76 -5.85
C GLU A 46 -4.97 6.62 -6.02
N LEU A 47 -5.74 7.69 -5.81
CA LEU A 47 -7.20 7.64 -5.91
C LEU A 47 -7.68 7.38 -7.34
N GLU A 48 -7.04 7.98 -8.34
CA GLU A 48 -7.33 7.76 -9.75
C GLU A 48 -7.01 6.32 -10.17
N VAL A 49 -5.92 5.75 -9.66
CA VAL A 49 -5.60 4.32 -9.84
C VAL A 49 -6.69 3.44 -9.23
N LEU A 50 -7.17 3.76 -8.02
CA LEU A 50 -8.27 3.03 -7.37
C LEU A 50 -9.57 3.12 -8.18
N HIS A 51 -9.91 4.29 -8.71
CA HIS A 51 -11.06 4.44 -9.61
C HIS A 51 -10.91 3.59 -10.88
N GLY A 52 -9.72 3.55 -11.48
CA GLY A 52 -9.42 2.69 -12.63
C GLY A 52 -9.36 1.19 -12.33
N ALA A 53 -9.35 0.80 -11.06
CA ALA A 53 -9.24 -0.59 -10.59
C ALA A 53 -10.47 -1.06 -9.80
N THR A 54 -11.57 -0.31 -9.83
CA THR A 54 -12.71 -0.52 -8.93
C THR A 54 -13.32 -1.91 -9.11
N ALA A 55 -13.63 -2.32 -10.35
CA ALA A 55 -14.26 -3.61 -10.60
C ALA A 55 -13.30 -4.77 -10.25
N THR A 56 -12.00 -4.58 -10.48
CA THR A 56 -10.97 -5.55 -10.13
C THR A 56 -10.84 -5.71 -8.61
N ILE A 57 -10.78 -4.62 -7.85
CA ILE A 57 -10.64 -4.64 -6.39
C ILE A 57 -11.90 -5.20 -5.72
N GLU A 58 -13.09 -4.80 -6.17
CA GLU A 58 -14.36 -5.30 -5.64
C GLU A 58 -14.54 -6.80 -5.88
N ARG A 59 -14.16 -7.29 -7.07
CA ARG A 59 -14.25 -8.71 -7.42
C ARG A 59 -13.17 -9.56 -6.75
N ALA A 60 -11.90 -9.15 -6.84
CA ALA A 60 -10.76 -9.97 -6.42
C ALA A 60 -10.43 -9.84 -4.93
N ARG A 61 -10.90 -8.76 -4.28
CA ARG A 61 -10.61 -8.47 -2.87
C ARG A 61 -9.12 -8.61 -2.53
N PRO A 62 -8.20 -7.97 -3.28
CA PRO A 62 -6.76 -8.16 -3.07
C PRO A 62 -6.31 -7.51 -1.76
N TYR A 63 -5.18 -7.97 -1.22
CA TYR A 63 -4.38 -7.17 -0.29
C TYR A 63 -3.73 -6.02 -1.08
N VAL A 64 -3.80 -4.79 -0.58
CA VAL A 64 -3.23 -3.65 -1.31
C VAL A 64 -2.16 -2.97 -0.48
N VAL A 65 -0.97 -2.81 -1.05
CA VAL A 65 0.05 -1.90 -0.51
C VAL A 65 -0.01 -0.63 -1.34
N PHE A 66 -0.26 0.51 -0.73
CA PHE A 66 -0.23 1.79 -1.45
C PHE A 66 0.70 2.77 -0.75
N GLU A 67 1.48 3.50 -1.54
CA GLU A 67 2.22 4.65 -1.05
C GLU A 67 1.24 5.77 -0.69
N ASN A 68 1.48 6.50 0.39
CA ASN A 68 0.66 7.62 0.77
C ASN A 68 1.51 8.75 1.36
N TRP A 69 1.35 9.96 0.80
CA TRP A 69 2.02 11.17 1.24
C TRP A 69 1.10 12.06 2.08
N LEU A 70 1.68 12.78 3.03
CA LEU A 70 0.98 13.84 3.78
C LEU A 70 0.91 15.12 2.97
N HIS A 71 -0.31 15.55 2.66
CA HIS A 71 -0.63 16.80 2.02
C HIS A 71 -1.43 17.67 2.99
N ARG A 72 -0.76 18.51 3.77
CA ARG A 72 -1.42 19.36 4.78
C ARG A 72 -2.34 20.41 4.15
N ASP A 73 -1.96 20.94 2.99
CA ASP A 73 -2.74 21.96 2.28
C ASP A 73 -3.87 21.35 1.42
N ARG A 74 -3.79 20.05 1.13
CA ARG A 74 -4.76 19.29 0.33
C ARG A 74 -5.04 17.92 0.96
N PRO A 75 -5.68 17.89 2.14
CA PRO A 75 -5.82 16.65 2.92
C PRO A 75 -6.59 15.53 2.19
N GLY A 76 -7.40 15.85 1.17
CA GLY A 76 -8.05 14.86 0.32
C GLY A 76 -7.06 13.93 -0.39
N LEU A 77 -5.93 14.44 -0.89
CA LEU A 77 -4.89 13.59 -1.50
C LEU A 77 -4.33 12.55 -0.52
N THR A 78 -4.31 12.89 0.76
CA THR A 78 -3.91 11.95 1.83
C THR A 78 -5.04 11.00 2.20
N LEU A 79 -6.25 11.51 2.46
CA LEU A 79 -7.34 10.79 3.14
C LEU A 79 -8.31 10.07 2.20
N ASP A 80 -8.52 10.57 0.99
CA ASP A 80 -9.54 10.02 0.08
C ASP A 80 -9.25 8.57 -0.33
N PRO A 81 -7.98 8.12 -0.54
CA PRO A 81 -7.70 6.70 -0.71
C PRO A 81 -8.17 5.85 0.49
N PHE A 82 -8.03 6.35 1.73
CA PHE A 82 -8.51 5.66 2.91
C PHE A 82 -10.03 5.59 2.97
N HIS A 83 -10.73 6.69 2.66
CA HIS A 83 -12.19 6.69 2.59
C HIS A 83 -12.68 5.68 1.54
N TRP A 84 -12.10 5.70 0.34
CA TRP A 84 -12.45 4.79 -0.74
C TRP A 84 -12.32 3.31 -0.34
N PHE A 85 -11.24 2.96 0.37
CA PHE A 85 -11.02 1.62 0.91
C PHE A 85 -11.98 1.29 2.06
N SER A 86 -12.25 2.24 2.94
CA SER A 86 -13.13 2.05 4.11
C SER A 86 -14.56 1.75 3.69
N ASP A 87 -15.07 2.45 2.66
CA ASP A 87 -16.38 2.21 2.04
C ASP A 87 -16.51 0.78 1.48
N ARG A 88 -15.38 0.13 1.20
CA ARG A 88 -15.28 -1.24 0.68
C ARG A 88 -14.88 -2.25 1.75
N GLY A 89 -14.93 -1.88 3.02
CA GLY A 89 -14.64 -2.79 4.13
C GLY A 89 -13.19 -3.27 4.14
N TYR A 90 -12.24 -2.34 4.01
CA TYR A 90 -10.81 -2.59 4.25
C TYR A 90 -10.37 -2.01 5.60
N GLY A 91 -9.35 -2.60 6.22
CA GLY A 91 -8.63 -2.06 7.37
C GLY A 91 -7.18 -1.75 7.02
N PHE A 92 -6.53 -0.87 7.79
CA PHE A 92 -5.21 -0.34 7.48
C PHE A 92 -4.16 -0.74 8.50
N TYR A 93 -2.99 -1.12 7.99
CA TYR A 93 -1.87 -1.60 8.79
C TYR A 93 -0.57 -0.98 8.32
N LEU A 94 0.32 -0.72 9.26
CA LEU A 94 1.74 -0.51 9.00
C LEU A 94 2.47 -1.84 9.15
N ALA A 95 3.28 -2.20 8.15
CA ALA A 95 4.21 -3.31 8.29
C ALA A 95 5.42 -2.86 9.11
N GLY A 96 5.84 -3.69 10.05
CA GLY A 96 7.02 -3.46 10.87
C GLY A 96 7.66 -4.76 11.34
N TRP A 97 8.77 -4.63 12.04
CA TRP A 97 9.54 -5.74 12.58
C TRP A 97 9.57 -5.61 14.09
N GLU A 98 9.09 -6.64 14.79
CA GLU A 98 9.33 -6.80 16.22
C GLU A 98 10.64 -7.59 16.39
N ALA A 99 11.59 -7.04 17.14
CA ALA A 99 12.87 -7.70 17.38
C ALA A 99 13.44 -7.37 18.76
N GLY A 100 13.88 -8.40 19.49
CA GLY A 100 14.48 -8.27 20.81
C GLY A 100 13.44 -8.16 21.92
N GLU A 101 12.79 -7.01 22.06
CA GLU A 101 11.84 -6.73 23.14
C GLU A 101 10.38 -6.79 22.63
N PRO A 102 9.46 -7.46 23.36
CA PRO A 102 8.04 -7.43 23.02
C PRO A 102 7.53 -6.00 22.91
N SER A 103 6.69 -5.72 21.91
CA SER A 103 6.15 -4.39 21.59
C SER A 103 7.17 -3.36 21.06
N PHE A 104 8.44 -3.72 20.89
CA PHE A 104 9.41 -2.89 20.19
C PHE A 104 9.32 -3.14 18.69
N VAL A 105 8.47 -2.35 18.01
CA VAL A 105 8.22 -2.49 16.57
C VAL A 105 8.88 -1.35 15.79
N VAL A 106 9.66 -1.70 14.78
CA VAL A 106 10.39 -0.76 13.92
C VAL A 106 10.08 -0.99 12.44
N GLN A 107 10.04 0.07 11.64
CA GLN A 107 9.75 -0.05 10.20
C GLN A 107 10.88 -0.73 9.43
N ASN A 108 12.13 -0.42 9.79
CA ASN A 108 13.31 -1.01 9.18
C ASN A 108 13.78 -2.19 10.02
N LEU A 109 14.13 -3.30 9.37
CA LEU A 109 14.66 -4.48 10.03
C LEU A 109 15.86 -4.06 10.90
N PRO A 110 15.77 -4.18 12.23
CA PRO A 110 16.86 -3.75 13.10
C PRO A 110 18.00 -4.76 12.98
N THR A 111 19.22 -4.32 13.29
CA THR A 111 20.35 -5.25 13.49
C THR A 111 20.07 -6.08 14.74
N VAL A 112 19.53 -7.30 14.55
CA VAL A 112 19.18 -8.19 15.66
C VAL A 112 20.38 -9.01 16.09
N LYS A 113 20.75 -8.94 17.36
CA LYS A 113 21.87 -9.72 17.93
C LYS A 113 21.66 -11.23 17.84
N ASP A 114 20.42 -11.69 17.97
CA ASP A 114 20.05 -13.11 17.96
C ASP A 114 19.41 -13.57 16.62
N GLY A 115 19.43 -12.71 15.60
CA GLY A 115 19.01 -13.04 14.23
C GLY A 115 17.51 -13.31 14.01
N ARG A 116 16.64 -13.05 15.00
CA ARG A 116 15.19 -13.24 14.86
C ARG A 116 14.43 -11.93 14.93
N ALA A 117 13.78 -11.56 13.83
CA ALA A 117 12.77 -10.52 13.78
C ALA A 117 11.47 -11.12 13.25
N THR A 118 10.35 -10.72 13.83
CA THR A 118 9.02 -11.14 13.40
C THR A 118 8.35 -10.00 12.65
N LEU A 119 7.81 -10.29 11.46
CA LEU A 119 6.97 -9.33 10.74
C LEU A 119 5.68 -9.14 11.53
N VAL A 120 5.38 -7.90 11.87
CA VAL A 120 4.17 -7.50 12.60
C VAL A 120 3.40 -6.45 11.82
N LEU A 121 2.10 -6.41 12.08
CA LEU A 121 1.17 -5.49 11.45
C LEU A 121 0.56 -4.62 12.55
N LEU A 122 0.82 -3.32 12.48
CA LEU A 122 0.26 -2.37 13.43
C LEU A 122 -1.01 -1.76 12.82
N PRO A 123 -2.21 -2.08 13.32
CA PRO A 123 -3.42 -1.45 12.84
C PRO A 123 -3.41 0.04 13.18
N PHE A 124 -3.93 0.86 12.29
CA PHE A 124 -4.18 2.27 12.56
C PHE A 124 -5.48 2.74 11.91
N LEU A 125 -6.03 3.82 12.44
CA LEU A 125 -7.22 4.48 11.90
C LEU A 125 -6.80 5.65 10.98
N PRO A 126 -7.52 5.93 9.89
CA PRO A 126 -7.20 7.03 8.98
C PRO A 126 -7.05 8.40 9.68
N GLU A 127 -7.77 8.65 10.76
CA GLU A 127 -7.70 9.89 11.55
C GLU A 127 -6.32 10.09 12.20
N GLN A 128 -5.56 9.01 12.38
CA GLN A 128 -4.20 9.05 12.91
C GLN A 128 -3.18 9.43 11.82
N ARG A 129 -3.55 9.41 10.53
CA ARG A 129 -2.60 9.52 9.40
C ARG A 129 -1.69 10.75 9.48
N PHE A 130 -2.20 11.90 9.89
CA PHE A 130 -1.44 13.16 10.01
C PHE A 130 -0.48 13.22 11.22
N HIS A 131 -0.52 12.22 12.10
CA HIS A 131 0.41 12.04 13.22
C HIS A 131 1.54 11.05 12.91
N LEU A 132 1.44 10.34 11.78
CA LEU A 132 2.42 9.36 11.31
C LEU A 132 3.43 10.03 10.34
N PRO A 133 4.55 9.36 9.99
CA PRO A 133 5.56 9.89 9.07
C PRO A 133 4.98 10.47 7.77
N SER A 134 5.71 11.41 7.15
CA SER A 134 5.24 12.13 5.95
C SER A 134 4.92 11.21 4.78
N GLN A 135 5.67 10.14 4.61
CA GLN A 135 5.50 9.14 3.56
C GLN A 135 5.44 7.75 4.22
N LEU A 136 4.49 6.93 3.79
CA LEU A 136 4.30 5.58 4.30
C LEU A 136 3.85 4.65 3.17
N ASN A 137 4.26 3.38 3.26
CA ASN A 137 3.57 2.30 2.57
C ASN A 137 2.50 1.76 3.52
N VAL A 138 1.24 1.91 3.12
CA VAL A 138 0.09 1.44 3.88
C VAL A 138 -0.35 0.11 3.31
N LEU A 139 -0.58 -0.86 4.19
CA LEU A 139 -1.23 -2.10 3.82
C LEU A 139 -2.73 -2.00 4.13
N ALA A 140 -3.55 -2.00 3.07
CA ALA A 140 -4.99 -2.16 3.14
C ALA A 140 -5.36 -3.65 3.01
N VAL A 141 -6.10 -4.16 3.98
CA VAL A 141 -6.51 -5.56 4.08
C VAL A 141 -8.05 -5.66 4.08
N PRO A 142 -8.66 -6.46 3.18
CA PRO A 142 -10.09 -6.76 3.21
C PRO A 142 -10.50 -7.31 4.58
N ASN A 143 -11.55 -6.75 5.19
CA ASN A 143 -11.98 -7.14 6.55
C ASN A 143 -12.34 -8.64 6.65
N ASP A 144 -12.93 -9.16 5.59
CA ASP A 144 -13.30 -10.57 5.39
C ASP A 144 -12.10 -11.50 5.14
N ARG A 145 -10.91 -10.97 4.87
CA ARG A 145 -9.67 -11.74 4.66
C ARG A 145 -8.63 -11.53 5.76
N ARG A 146 -8.96 -10.80 6.83
CA ARG A 146 -8.00 -10.51 7.93
C ARG A 146 -7.43 -11.76 8.56
N ASP A 147 -8.26 -12.79 8.81
CA ASP A 147 -7.81 -14.03 9.44
C ASP A 147 -6.87 -14.86 8.53
N ASP A 148 -7.17 -14.94 7.22
CA ASP A 148 -6.28 -15.55 6.22
C ASP A 148 -4.93 -14.80 6.20
N PHE A 149 -4.98 -13.47 6.22
CA PHE A 149 -3.78 -12.66 6.21
C PHE A 149 -2.92 -12.89 7.47
N HIS A 150 -3.53 -12.88 8.66
CA HIS A 150 -2.83 -13.16 9.92
C HIS A 150 -2.21 -14.56 9.94
N GLY A 151 -2.90 -15.59 9.44
CA GLY A 151 -2.35 -16.94 9.31
C GLY A 151 -1.09 -16.97 8.45
N ARG A 152 -1.11 -16.30 7.29
CA ARG A 152 0.02 -16.23 6.35
C ARG A 152 1.25 -15.53 6.93
N ILE A 153 1.05 -14.44 7.69
CA ILE A 153 2.15 -13.64 8.25
C ILE A 153 2.77 -14.30 9.48
N THR A 154 1.96 -14.99 10.30
CA THR A 154 2.43 -15.64 11.54
C THR A 154 2.95 -17.07 11.33
N GLY A 155 2.83 -17.62 10.12
CA GLY A 155 3.20 -19.01 9.82
C GLY A 155 2.26 -20.06 10.43
N SER A 156 1.07 -19.66 10.88
CA SER A 156 0.04 -20.60 11.33
C SER A 156 -0.68 -21.18 10.10
N PRO A 157 -0.80 -22.51 9.96
CA PRO A 157 -1.48 -23.10 8.82
C PRO A 157 -2.95 -22.61 8.77
N PRO A 158 -3.52 -22.40 7.58
CA PRO A 158 -4.92 -22.00 7.45
C PRO A 158 -5.80 -23.04 8.14
N LYS A 159 -6.73 -22.57 8.97
CA LYS A 159 -7.75 -23.44 9.57
C LYS A 159 -8.65 -23.91 8.42
N GLY A 160 -8.54 -25.20 8.08
CA GLY A 160 -9.41 -25.86 7.11
C GLY A 160 -10.83 -26.04 7.61
#